data_AF-A0A8T6NS95-F1
#
_entry.id   AF-A0A8T6NS95-F1
#
_cell.length_a   1.000
_cell.length_b   1.000
_cell.length_c   1.000
_cell.angle_alpha   90.00
_cell.angle_beta   90.00
_cell.angle_gamma   90.00
#
_symmetry.space_group_name_H-M   'P 1'
#
loop_
_entity.id
_entity.type
_entity.pdbx_description
1 polymer ?
#
loop_
_entity_poly.entity_id
_entity_poly.type
_entity_poly.pdbx_seq_one_letter_code
_entity_poly.pdbx_strand_id
1 'polypeptide(L)'
;MAHWVLLTIEVQEAMDALPEAQRQALILYAEEGFSYAEVAEIMRVSLGTIKSRIYHAKKTLRRLLPKSTLHAIVSCETEPTTRKDES
;
A
#
# COMPACT_ATOMS: atom_id res chain seq x y z
N MET A 1 -10.18 20.10 -13.58
CA MET A 1 -9.08 20.46 -12.64
C MET A 1 -9.36 20.13 -11.17
N ALA A 2 -10.60 19.94 -10.69
CA ALA A 2 -10.85 19.64 -9.26
C ALA A 2 -10.83 18.14 -8.89
N HIS A 3 -11.15 17.25 -9.84
CA HIS A 3 -11.36 15.82 -9.57
C HIS A 3 -10.08 15.09 -9.09
N TRP A 4 -8.91 15.48 -9.60
CA TRP A 4 -7.63 14.85 -9.22
C TRP A 4 -7.18 15.23 -7.81
N VAL A 5 -7.45 16.47 -7.38
CA VAL A 5 -7.12 16.95 -6.03
C VAL A 5 -7.92 16.18 -4.98
N LEU A 6 -9.22 15.95 -5.25
CA LEU A 6 -10.09 15.20 -4.34
C LEU A 6 -9.62 13.74 -4.18
N LEU A 7 -9.23 13.09 -5.26
CA LEU A 7 -8.70 11.72 -5.21
C LEU A 7 -7.41 11.62 -4.39
N THR A 8 -6.55 12.64 -4.46
CA THR A 8 -5.31 12.70 -3.67
C THR A 8 -5.60 12.85 -2.18
N ILE A 9 -6.58 13.68 -1.81
CA ILE A 9 -7.00 13.88 -0.41
C ILE A 9 -7.60 12.60 0.18
N GLU A 10 -8.49 11.92 -0.55
CA GLU A 10 -9.10 10.66 -0.10
C GLU A 10 -8.06 9.56 0.16
N VAL A 11 -7.05 9.45 -0.72
CA VAL A 11 -5.95 8.50 -0.56
C VAL A 11 -5.07 8.89 0.63
N GLN A 12 -4.75 10.17 0.79
CA GLN A 12 -3.93 10.65 1.89
C GLN A 12 -4.61 10.38 3.25
N GLU A 13 -5.89 10.72 3.39
CA GLU A 13 -6.64 10.47 4.63
C GLU A 13 -6.72 8.97 4.96
N ALA A 14 -6.94 8.12 3.95
CA ALA A 14 -6.95 6.67 4.14
C ALA A 14 -5.58 6.13 4.55
N MET A 15 -4.50 6.69 4.00
CA MET A 15 -3.11 6.36 4.37
C MET A 15 -2.78 6.82 5.80
N ASP A 16 -3.27 7.99 6.21
CA ASP A 16 -3.06 8.53 7.56
C ASP A 16 -3.84 7.79 8.65
N ALA A 17 -4.94 7.14 8.29
CA ALA A 17 -5.67 6.25 9.18
C ALA A 17 -5.00 4.89 9.40
N LEU A 18 -3.95 4.54 8.63
CA LEU A 18 -3.18 3.32 8.86
C LEU A 18 -2.28 3.47 10.09
N PRO A 19 -2.12 2.42 10.90
CA PRO A 19 -1.04 2.37 11.89
C PRO A 19 0.32 2.62 11.22
N GLU A 20 1.19 3.39 11.87
CA GLU A 20 2.50 3.80 11.35
C GLU A 20 3.26 2.64 10.68
N ALA A 21 3.39 1.52 11.40
CA ALA A 21 4.13 0.36 10.90
C ALA A 21 3.51 -0.30 9.66
N GLN A 22 2.20 -0.17 9.45
CA GLN A 22 1.50 -0.65 8.25
C GLN A 22 1.69 0.31 7.08
N ARG A 23 1.57 1.62 7.33
CA ARG A 23 1.81 2.68 6.35
C ARG A 23 3.24 2.61 5.82
N GLN A 24 4.22 2.57 6.72
CA GLN A 24 5.63 2.56 6.36
C GLN A 24 6.02 1.31 5.55
N ALA A 25 5.50 0.13 5.95
CA ALA A 25 5.70 -1.09 5.17
C ALA A 25 5.08 -1.01 3.77
N LEU A 26 3.92 -0.36 3.64
CA LEU A 26 3.25 -0.19 2.35
C LEU A 26 3.99 0.80 1.45
N ILE A 27 4.48 1.93 1.98
CA ILE A 27 5.26 2.93 1.22
C ILE A 27 6.54 2.31 0.68
N LEU A 28 7.33 1.65 1.53
CA LEU A 28 8.57 1.01 1.12
C LEU A 28 8.34 -0.06 0.03
N TYR A 29 7.22 -0.75 0.06
CA TYR A 29 6.88 -1.76 -0.94
C TYR A 29 6.32 -1.15 -2.24
N ALA A 30 5.35 -0.22 -2.13
CA ALA A 30 4.56 0.26 -3.26
C ALA A 30 5.19 1.45 -3.98
N GLU A 31 5.79 2.38 -3.24
CA GLU A 31 6.41 3.58 -3.80
C GLU A 31 7.89 3.34 -4.11
N GLU A 32 8.64 2.85 -3.11
CA GLU A 32 10.09 2.64 -3.26
C GLU A 32 10.43 1.33 -4.00
N GLY A 33 9.44 0.44 -4.14
CA GLY A 33 9.58 -0.81 -4.88
C GLY A 33 10.43 -1.89 -4.20
N PHE A 34 10.67 -1.81 -2.89
CA PHE A 34 11.42 -2.85 -2.16
C PHE A 34 10.63 -4.16 -2.08
N SER A 35 11.33 -5.29 -2.13
CA SER A 35 10.76 -6.61 -1.86
C SER A 35 10.38 -6.78 -0.39
N TYR A 36 9.52 -7.76 -0.06
CA TYR A 36 9.16 -7.99 1.35
C TYR A 36 10.36 -8.30 2.24
N ALA A 37 11.41 -8.94 1.70
CA ALA A 37 12.64 -9.25 2.42
C ALA A 37 13.44 -7.98 2.75
N GLU A 38 13.61 -7.09 1.76
CA GLU A 38 14.29 -5.80 1.96
C GLU A 38 13.52 -4.91 2.95
N VAL A 39 12.18 -4.86 2.85
CA VAL A 39 11.35 -4.13 3.82
C VAL A 39 11.52 -4.70 5.23
N ALA A 40 11.59 -6.03 5.36
CA ALA A 40 11.80 -6.70 6.65
C ALA A 40 13.16 -6.34 7.26
N GLU A 41 14.20 -6.26 6.43
CA GLU A 41 15.55 -5.84 6.84
C GLU A 41 15.58 -4.36 7.26
N ILE A 42 15.03 -3.47 6.43
CA ILE A 42 14.97 -2.02 6.69
C ILE A 42 14.21 -1.75 8.00
N MET A 43 13.06 -2.40 8.20
CA MET A 43 12.23 -2.21 9.38
C MET A 43 12.65 -3.06 10.59
N ARG A 44 13.67 -3.92 10.43
CA ARG A 44 14.19 -4.84 11.45
C ARG A 44 13.11 -5.71 12.10
N VAL A 45 12.24 -6.29 11.27
CA VAL A 45 11.18 -7.22 11.69
C VAL A 45 11.16 -8.48 10.83
N SER A 46 10.39 -9.50 11.21
CA SER A 46 10.31 -10.73 10.43
C SER A 46 9.58 -10.53 9.09
N LEU A 47 9.92 -11.36 8.09
CA LEU A 47 9.21 -11.40 6.80
C LEU A 47 7.71 -11.67 6.98
N GLY A 48 7.33 -12.55 7.91
CA GLY A 48 5.92 -12.81 8.23
C GLY A 48 5.20 -11.60 8.83
N THR A 49 5.91 -10.76 9.59
CA THR A 49 5.38 -9.49 10.10
C THR A 49 5.14 -8.49 8.96
N ILE A 50 6.04 -8.41 7.97
CA ILE A 50 5.83 -7.53 6.81
C ILE A 50 4.64 -8.01 5.96
N LYS A 51 4.57 -9.31 5.65
CA LYS A 51 3.45 -9.90 4.90
C LYS A 51 2.11 -9.59 5.56
N SER A 52 2.01 -9.77 6.89
CA SER A 52 0.80 -9.44 7.64
C SER A 52 0.52 -7.94 7.69
N ARG A 53 1.52 -7.07 7.92
CA ARG A 53 1.36 -5.61 7.91
C ARG A 53 0.81 -5.10 6.58
N ILE A 54 1.38 -5.54 5.45
CA ILE A 54 0.94 -5.10 4.12
C ILE A 54 -0.43 -5.66 3.77
N TYR A 55 -0.72 -6.92 4.15
CA TYR A 55 -2.07 -7.47 4.00
C TYR A 55 -3.11 -6.65 4.77
N HIS A 56 -2.83 -6.31 6.03
CA HIS A 56 -3.73 -5.50 6.85
C HIS A 56 -3.84 -4.06 6.36
N ALA A 57 -2.75 -3.46 5.87
CA ALA A 57 -2.77 -2.14 5.24
C ALA A 57 -3.74 -2.12 4.05
N LYS A 58 -3.56 -3.04 3.09
CA LYS A 58 -4.43 -3.16 1.91
C LYS A 58 -5.88 -3.43 2.29
N LYS A 59 -6.14 -4.25 3.31
CA LYS A 59 -7.50 -4.53 3.81
C LYS A 59 -8.13 -3.28 4.41
N THR A 60 -7.38 -2.50 5.17
CA THR A 60 -7.86 -1.25 5.79
C THR A 60 -8.14 -0.19 4.73
N LEU A 61 -7.22 0.01 3.76
CA LEU A 61 -7.42 0.94 2.66
C LEU A 61 -8.66 0.61 1.82
N ARG A 62 -8.90 -0.68 1.51
CA ARG A 62 -10.13 -1.10 0.81
C ARG A 62 -11.43 -0.80 1.58
N ARG A 63 -11.36 -0.66 2.90
CA ARG A 63 -12.51 -0.32 3.75
C ARG A 63 -12.71 1.20 3.84
N LEU A 64 -11.62 1.96 3.81
CA LEU A 64 -11.65 3.42 3.97
C LEU A 64 -11.90 4.15 2.64
N LEU A 65 -11.38 3.62 1.53
CA LEU A 65 -11.49 4.26 0.22
C LEU A 65 -12.85 3.99 -0.44
N PRO A 66 -13.47 5.02 -1.05
CA PRO A 66 -14.64 4.83 -1.88
C PRO A 66 -14.36 3.90 -3.07
N LYS A 67 -15.37 3.13 -3.49
CA LYS A 67 -15.25 2.24 -4.66
C LYS A 67 -14.89 2.98 -5.95
N SER A 68 -15.37 4.23 -6.11
CA SER A 68 -15.03 5.11 -7.22
C SER A 68 -13.53 5.39 -7.27
N THR A 69 -12.93 5.66 -6.13
CA THR A 69 -11.50 5.96 -5.96
C THR A 69 -10.65 4.71 -6.21
N LEU A 70 -11.06 3.57 -5.67
CA LEU A 70 -10.40 2.28 -5.94
C LEU A 70 -10.43 1.92 -7.44
N HIS A 71 -11.56 2.15 -8.12
CA HIS A 71 -11.68 1.88 -9.55
C HIS A 71 -10.80 2.83 -10.38
N ALA A 72 -10.73 4.10 -10.01
CA ALA A 72 -9.86 5.09 -10.66
C ALA A 72 -8.37 4.73 -10.53
N ILE A 73 -7.92 4.29 -9.35
CA ILE A 73 -6.54 3.87 -9.10
C ILE A 73 -6.18 2.61 -9.93
N VAL A 74 -7.03 1.59 -9.89
CA VAL A 74 -6.78 0.31 -10.60
C VAL A 74 -6.84 0.50 -12.12
N SER A 75 -7.62 1.47 -12.61
CA SER A 75 -7.67 1.77 -14.05
C SER A 75 -6.39 2.44 -14.57
N CYS A 76 -5.53 2.95 -13.69
CA CYS A 76 -4.24 3.53 -14.04
C CYS A 76 -3.07 2.52 -13.90
N GLU A 77 -3.25 1.44 -13.13
CA GLU A 77 -2.21 0.42 -12.90
C GLU A 77 -2.69 -0.96 -13.36
N THR A 78 -2.32 -1.36 -14.58
CA THR A 78 -2.31 -2.78 -14.96
C THR A 78 -0.90 -3.21 -15.33
N GLU A 79 -0.01 -3.21 -14.35
CA GLU A 79 1.12 -4.14 -14.36
C GLU A 79 0.99 -5.06 -13.14
N PRO A 80 0.84 -6.38 -13.34
CA PRO A 80 0.84 -7.31 -12.24
C PRO A 80 2.23 -7.25 -11.61
N THR A 81 2.30 -6.89 -10.33
CA THR A 81 3.51 -7.08 -9.51
C THR A 81 3.76 -8.60 -9.39
N THR A 82 4.34 -9.19 -10.42
CA THR A 82 4.98 -10.51 -10.40
C THR A 82 6.44 -10.33 -9.97
N ARG A 83 6.68 -9.68 -8.82
CA ARG A 83 8.02 -9.71 -8.20
C ARG A 83 8.12 -10.94 -7.31
N LYS A 84 9.23 -11.67 -7.51
CA LYS A 84 9.54 -13.01 -6.98
C LYS A 84 9.61 -13.06 -5.45
N ASP A 85 8.47 -13.04 -4.77
CA ASP A 85 8.41 -13.23 -3.31
C ASP A 85 8.30 -14.71 -2.90
N GLU A 86 8.40 -15.64 -3.86
CA GLU A 86 8.55 -17.09 -3.64
C GLU A 86 10.01 -17.50 -3.81
N SER A 87 10.74 -17.52 -2.70
CA SER A 87 11.87 -18.41 -2.45
C SER A 87 11.85 -18.81 -0.98
#